data_AF-A0AAW1AR08-F1
#
_entry.id   AF-A0AAW1AR08-F1
#
_cell.length_a   1.000
_cell.length_b   1.000
_cell.length_c   1.000
_cell.angle_alpha   90.00
_cell.angle_beta   90.00
_cell.angle_gamma   90.00
#
_symmetry.space_group_name_H-M   'P 1'
#
loop_
_entity.id
_entity.type
_entity.pdbx_description
1 polymer ?
#
loop_
_entity_poly.entity_id
_entity_poly.type
_entity_poly.pdbx_seq_one_letter_code
_entity_poly.pdbx_strand_id
1 'polypeptide(L)'
;MPGPVEVPSVEELDAPELAVGTAVLKAGAHHYGSQCDRINKEFMLCRWEERDPRRCLNEGRAVSKCAVDFFKQVKLHCAEPFNQYWSCLDESNLLQLQHCRKQQQLFDDCVLDKLGWVRPELGQLSKVTKVKTVRPIPENPYHSQMKPAVNPPTEGEYKPAKYAKRVGRPRAPAASPSPTLGAVPSGRGTGLGSGPAVGGGWSLSDGWMPDPPGSGPQLLWLWIDGAQLV
;
A
#
# COMPACT_ATOMS: atom_id res chain seq x y z
N MET A 1 -3.12 -20.19 26.25
CA MET A 1 -3.66 -18.83 26.44
C MET A 1 -2.69 -17.86 25.78
N PRO A 2 -3.14 -16.80 25.07
CA PRO A 2 -2.22 -15.77 24.61
C PRO A 2 -1.46 -15.18 25.82
N GLY A 3 -0.18 -14.88 25.63
CA GLY A 3 0.66 -14.29 26.68
C GLY A 3 0.22 -12.87 27.05
N PRO A 4 0.68 -12.34 28.20
CA PRO A 4 0.40 -10.96 28.59
C PRO A 4 1.05 -9.97 27.60
N VAL A 5 0.43 -8.81 27.44
CA VAL A 5 0.91 -7.75 26.55
C VAL A 5 1.98 -6.94 27.27
N GLU A 6 3.20 -6.90 26.72
CA GLU A 6 4.31 -6.11 27.26
C GLU A 6 4.11 -4.61 26.96
N VAL A 7 3.66 -3.83 27.94
CA VAL A 7 3.51 -2.37 27.80
C VAL A 7 4.73 -1.69 28.47
N PRO A 8 5.35 -0.69 27.80
CA PRO A 8 6.43 0.12 28.38
C PRO A 8 5.98 0.85 29.66
N SER A 9 6.96 1.26 30.47
CA SER A 9 6.71 2.01 31.71
C SER A 9 6.24 3.44 31.41
N VAL A 10 5.55 4.08 32.37
CA VAL A 10 5.03 5.45 32.22
C VAL A 10 6.15 6.47 32.00
N GLU A 11 7.31 6.24 32.61
CA GLU A 11 8.51 7.09 32.48
C GLU A 11 9.07 7.05 31.05
N GLU A 12 8.95 5.92 30.35
CA GLU A 12 9.38 5.81 28.96
C GLU A 12 8.42 6.52 27.99
N LEU A 13 7.17 6.77 28.41
CA LEU A 13 6.19 7.48 27.61
C LEU A 13 6.31 9.00 27.73
N ASP A 14 7.01 9.48 28.76
CA ASP A 14 7.16 10.90 28.99
C ASP A 14 8.06 11.51 27.89
N ALA A 15 7.45 12.37 27.09
CA ALA A 15 8.06 13.04 25.96
C ALA A 15 7.61 14.51 25.96
N PRO A 16 8.45 15.44 25.47
CA PRO A 16 8.08 16.85 25.47
C PRO A 16 6.87 17.07 24.56
N GLU A 17 5.74 17.42 25.16
CA GLU A 17 4.51 17.70 24.42
C GLU A 17 4.53 19.11 23.82
N LEU A 18 3.94 19.24 22.64
CA LEU A 18 3.75 20.51 21.98
C LEU A 18 2.30 20.95 22.13
N ALA A 19 2.03 21.73 23.17
CA ALA A 19 0.69 22.27 23.46
C ALA A 19 0.36 23.46 22.55
N VAL A 20 0.12 23.21 21.26
CA VAL A 20 -0.30 24.23 20.28
C VAL A 20 -1.54 23.78 19.52
N GLY A 21 -2.34 24.74 19.06
CA GLY A 21 -3.54 24.48 18.26
C GLY A 21 -3.22 23.93 16.86
N THR A 22 -4.22 23.31 16.22
CA THR A 22 -4.10 22.75 14.87
C THR A 22 -3.76 23.80 13.82
N ALA A 23 -4.28 25.03 13.95
CA ALA A 23 -3.96 26.16 13.09
C ALA A 23 -2.47 26.51 13.11
N VAL A 24 -1.86 26.49 14.29
CA VAL A 24 -0.42 26.77 14.49
C VAL A 24 0.44 25.69 13.84
N LEU A 25 0.09 24.41 14.02
CA LEU A 25 0.79 23.30 13.37
C LEU A 25 0.69 23.39 11.85
N LYS A 26 -0.50 23.71 11.32
CA LYS A 26 -0.75 23.82 9.89
C LYS A 26 0.00 25.00 9.27
N ALA A 27 0.07 26.13 9.96
CA ALA A 27 0.84 27.30 9.56
C ALA A 27 2.34 26.98 9.41
N GLY A 28 2.91 26.31 10.42
CA GLY A 28 4.33 25.94 10.45
C GLY A 28 4.70 24.71 9.62
N ALA A 29 3.72 23.93 9.12
CA ALA A 29 3.94 22.59 8.59
C ALA A 29 4.97 22.50 7.45
N HIS A 30 5.02 23.50 6.57
CA HIS A 30 5.91 23.45 5.41
C HIS A 30 7.38 23.63 5.81
N HIS A 31 7.66 24.60 6.68
CA HIS A 31 9.01 24.83 7.21
C HIS A 31 9.40 23.73 8.20
N TYR A 32 8.47 23.26 9.03
CA TYR A 32 8.71 22.10 9.89
C TYR A 32 9.10 20.87 9.08
N GLY A 33 8.39 20.62 7.97
CA GLY A 33 8.68 19.51 7.06
C GLY A 33 10.06 19.56 6.45
N SER A 34 10.60 20.75 6.15
CA SER A 34 11.96 20.87 5.59
C SER A 34 13.05 20.74 6.66
N GLN A 35 12.84 21.31 7.85
CA GLN A 35 13.84 21.30 8.93
C GLN A 35 13.93 19.95 9.65
N CYS A 36 12.78 19.34 9.96
CA CYS A 36 12.71 18.08 10.71
C CYS A 36 12.58 16.85 9.80
N ASP A 37 12.83 16.98 8.49
CA ASP A 37 12.60 15.94 7.49
C ASP A 37 13.28 14.60 7.83
N ARG A 38 14.58 14.69 8.18
CA ARG A 38 15.41 13.51 8.46
C ARG A 38 14.86 12.70 9.64
N ILE A 39 14.60 13.36 10.76
CA ILE A 39 14.13 12.71 12.00
C ILE A 39 12.72 12.15 11.81
N ASN A 40 11.83 12.92 11.18
CA ASN A 40 10.47 12.49 10.87
C ASN A 40 10.47 11.23 10.00
N LYS A 41 11.32 11.17 8.98
CA LYS A 41 11.39 10.03 8.08
C LYS A 41 12.06 8.82 8.71
N GLU A 42 13.06 8.99 9.57
CA GLU A 42 13.64 7.90 10.37
C GLU A 42 12.57 7.24 11.26
N PHE A 43 11.70 8.04 11.89
CA PHE A 43 10.55 7.57 12.67
C PHE A 43 9.49 6.87 11.80
N MET A 44 9.11 7.48 10.68
CA MET A 44 8.10 6.89 9.78
C MET A 44 8.58 5.56 9.18
N LEU A 45 9.86 5.45 8.84
CA LEU A 45 10.43 4.17 8.43
C LEU A 45 10.43 3.15 9.56
N CYS A 46 10.73 3.57 10.80
CA CYS A 46 10.71 2.66 11.95
C CYS A 46 9.33 2.02 12.09
N ARG A 47 8.32 2.89 12.12
CA ARG A 47 6.93 2.50 12.27
C ARG A 47 6.45 1.62 11.12
N TRP A 48 6.97 1.84 9.91
CA TRP A 48 6.57 1.07 8.74
C TRP A 48 7.27 -0.30 8.63
N GLU A 49 8.53 -0.37 9.04
CA GLU A 49 9.33 -1.60 9.04
C GLU A 49 8.93 -2.53 10.19
N GLU A 50 8.95 -2.02 11.43
CA GLU A 50 8.70 -2.80 12.65
C GLU A 50 7.20 -3.09 12.86
N ARG A 51 6.31 -2.20 12.40
CA ARG A 51 4.84 -2.27 12.58
C ARG A 51 4.36 -2.26 14.05
N ASP A 52 5.28 -2.20 15.00
CA ASP A 52 5.01 -2.04 16.43
C ASP A 52 5.42 -0.66 16.95
N PRO A 53 4.50 0.12 17.58
CA PRO A 53 4.82 1.47 18.04
C PRO A 53 5.80 1.50 19.22
N ARG A 54 5.89 0.41 20.01
CA ARG A 54 6.72 0.33 21.23
C ARG A 54 8.21 0.35 20.93
N ARG A 55 8.62 -0.18 19.77
CA ARG A 55 10.03 -0.25 19.37
C ARG A 55 10.58 1.11 18.90
N CYS A 56 9.69 2.00 18.47
CA CYS A 56 10.03 3.28 17.82
C CYS A 56 9.86 4.51 18.73
N LEU A 57 9.81 4.31 20.06
CA LEU A 57 9.59 5.40 21.03
C LEU A 57 10.78 6.38 21.08
N ASN A 58 12.00 5.90 20.86
CA ASN A 58 13.20 6.75 20.86
C ASN A 58 13.18 7.75 19.71
N GLU A 59 12.86 7.29 18.51
CA GLU A 59 12.69 8.12 17.33
C GLU A 59 11.49 9.06 17.48
N GLY A 60 10.40 8.59 18.09
CA GLY A 60 9.25 9.43 18.43
C GLY A 60 9.62 10.61 19.34
N ARG A 61 10.42 10.36 20.39
CA ARG A 61 10.95 11.42 21.26
C ARG A 61 11.83 12.42 20.51
N ALA A 62 12.64 11.94 19.57
CA ALA A 62 13.46 12.80 18.72
C ALA A 62 12.61 13.72 17.82
N VAL A 63 11.49 13.20 17.28
CA VAL A 63 10.51 13.98 16.51
C VAL A 63 9.90 15.08 17.37
N SER A 64 9.38 14.72 18.55
CA SER A 64 8.77 15.70 19.47
C SER A 64 9.75 16.79 19.89
N LYS A 65 11.01 16.41 20.18
CA LYS A 65 12.08 17.36 20.49
C LYS A 65 12.35 18.32 19.31
N CYS A 66 12.44 17.80 18.08
CA CYS A 66 12.64 18.63 16.88
C CYS A 66 11.51 19.63 16.70
N ALA A 67 10.25 19.21 16.90
CA ALA A 67 9.08 20.08 16.81
C ALA A 67 9.14 21.20 17.86
N VAL A 68 9.43 20.86 19.11
CA VAL A 68 9.55 21.86 20.19
C VAL A 68 10.66 22.86 19.91
N ASP A 69 11.83 22.40 19.45
CA ASP A 69 12.96 23.28 19.15
C ASP A 69 12.68 24.18 17.93
N PHE A 70 11.97 23.67 16.92
CA PHE A 70 11.50 24.46 15.78
C PHE A 70 10.56 25.59 16.22
N PHE A 71 9.52 25.30 17.00
CA PHE A 71 8.56 26.34 17.44
C PHE A 71 9.20 27.33 18.42
N LYS A 72 10.19 26.92 19.22
CA LYS A 72 11.00 27.87 20.01
C LYS A 72 11.74 28.85 19.12
N GLN A 73 12.39 28.40 18.04
CA GLN A 73 13.09 29.29 17.11
C GLN A 73 12.14 30.25 16.40
N VAL A 74 10.99 29.76 15.93
CA VAL A 74 9.97 30.62 15.31
C VAL A 74 9.47 31.69 16.29
N LYS A 75 9.23 31.31 17.56
CA LYS A 75 8.81 32.26 18.60
C LYS A 75 9.89 33.30 18.94
N LEU A 76 11.17 32.94 18.91
CA LEU A 76 12.26 33.88 19.21
C LEU A 76 12.48 34.90 18.09
N HIS A 77 12.33 34.50 16.83
CA HIS A 77 12.70 35.34 15.69
C HIS A 77 11.49 36.00 14.98
N CYS A 78 10.37 35.30 14.82
CA CYS A 78 9.26 35.69 13.95
C CYS A 78 7.88 35.58 14.62
N ALA A 79 7.76 35.85 15.93
CA ALA A 79 6.51 35.73 16.66
C ALA A 79 5.34 36.55 16.06
N GLU A 80 5.56 37.84 15.78
CA GLU A 80 4.53 38.75 15.26
C GLU A 80 3.92 38.32 13.90
N PRO A 81 4.72 38.15 12.82
CA PRO A 81 4.16 37.73 11.53
C PRO A 81 3.57 36.31 11.61
N PHE A 82 4.14 35.44 12.44
CA PHE A 82 3.60 34.10 12.65
C PHE A 82 2.22 34.14 13.32
N ASN A 83 2.04 35.00 14.33
CA ASN A 83 0.76 35.18 15.01
C ASN A 83 -0.36 35.67 14.10
N GLN A 84 -0.05 36.64 13.24
CA GLN A 84 -1.00 37.13 12.25
C GLN A 84 -1.37 36.04 11.24
N TYR A 85 -0.42 35.20 10.85
CA TYR A 85 -0.65 34.13 9.89
C TYR A 85 -1.54 33.02 10.43
N TRP A 86 -1.23 32.46 11.61
CA TRP A 86 -2.04 31.38 12.16
C TRP A 86 -3.41 31.88 12.64
N SER A 87 -3.53 33.12 13.10
CA SER A 87 -4.84 33.71 13.47
C SER A 87 -5.77 33.79 12.26
N CYS A 88 -5.26 34.22 11.10
CA CYS A 88 -6.03 34.21 9.84
C CYS A 88 -6.48 32.81 9.44
N LEU A 89 -5.66 31.78 9.68
CA LEU A 89 -6.04 30.40 9.38
C LEU A 89 -7.13 29.88 10.32
N ASP A 90 -7.09 30.29 11.59
CA ASP A 90 -8.04 29.90 12.64
C ASP A 90 -9.43 30.51 12.42
N GLU A 91 -9.51 31.71 11.83
CA GLU A 91 -10.78 32.34 11.42
C GLU A 91 -11.55 31.49 10.40
N SER A 92 -10.86 30.65 9.62
CA SER A 92 -11.49 29.82 8.61
C SER A 92 -11.86 28.43 9.15
N ASN A 93 -13.14 28.04 9.00
CA ASN A 93 -13.64 26.74 9.47
C ASN A 93 -12.87 25.52 8.91
N LEU A 94 -12.23 25.66 7.74
CA LEU A 94 -11.51 24.59 7.03
C LEU A 94 -9.98 24.76 7.05
N LEU A 95 -9.47 25.77 7.76
CA LEU A 95 -8.04 26.14 7.80
C LEU A 95 -7.42 26.25 6.39
N GLN A 96 -8.07 27.00 5.49
CA GLN A 96 -7.69 27.06 4.08
C GLN A 96 -6.49 28.00 3.85
N LEU A 97 -5.36 27.43 3.40
CA LEU A 97 -4.12 28.18 3.14
C LEU A 97 -4.24 29.23 2.01
N GLN A 98 -5.28 29.13 1.18
CA GLN A 98 -5.48 30.02 0.03
C GLN A 98 -5.90 31.43 0.42
N HIS A 99 -6.58 31.61 1.56
CA HIS A 99 -7.10 32.92 1.97
C HIS A 99 -6.05 33.80 2.67
N CYS A 100 -5.06 33.18 3.31
CA CYS A 100 -4.06 33.88 4.13
C CYS A 100 -2.70 34.08 3.44
N ARG A 101 -2.67 34.22 2.10
CA ARG A 101 -1.41 34.32 1.33
C ARG A 101 -0.60 35.58 1.64
N LYS A 102 -1.25 36.69 2.00
CA LYS A 102 -0.56 37.95 2.36
C LYS A 102 0.24 37.78 3.65
N GLN A 103 -0.41 37.24 4.68
CA GLN A 103 0.22 36.94 5.97
C GLN A 103 1.26 35.84 5.83
N GLN A 104 1.03 34.87 4.94
CA GLN A 104 2.01 33.83 4.64
C GLN A 104 3.30 34.43 4.07
N GLN A 105 3.22 35.38 3.12
CA GLN A 105 4.40 36.05 2.57
C GLN A 105 5.17 36.78 3.65
N LEU A 106 4.49 37.55 4.52
CA LEU A 106 5.15 38.24 5.64
C LEU A 106 5.89 37.29 6.59
N PHE A 107 5.32 36.11 6.81
CA PHE A 107 5.97 35.07 7.62
C PHE A 107 7.15 34.42 6.89
N ASP A 108 6.96 34.04 5.62
CA ASP A 108 8.00 33.42 4.79
C ASP A 108 9.20 34.36 4.61
N ASP A 109 8.97 35.66 4.42
CA ASP A 109 10.00 36.70 4.31
C ASP A 109 10.78 36.85 5.63
N CYS A 110 10.09 36.90 6.78
CA CYS A 110 10.75 36.96 8.09
C CYS A 110 11.65 35.74 8.34
N VAL A 111 11.16 34.55 7.99
CA VAL A 111 11.89 33.29 8.16
C VAL A 111 13.10 33.24 7.23
N LEU A 112 12.97 33.73 5.99
CA LEU A 112 14.07 33.81 5.05
C LEU A 112 15.15 34.79 5.55
N ASP A 113 14.76 35.97 6.02
CA ASP A 113 15.69 37.02 6.45
C ASP A 113 16.43 36.67 7.75
N LYS A 114 15.76 36.04 8.72
CA LYS A 114 16.33 35.77 10.05
C LYS A 114 16.94 34.37 10.21
N LEU A 115 16.32 33.36 9.60
CA LEU A 115 16.69 31.95 9.78
C LEU A 115 17.29 31.34 8.51
N GLY A 116 17.11 31.99 7.34
CA GLY A 116 17.62 31.49 6.07
C GLY A 116 16.89 30.26 5.55
N TRP A 117 15.68 29.97 6.05
CA TRP A 117 14.93 28.80 5.62
C TRP A 117 14.06 29.14 4.43
N VAL A 118 14.25 28.39 3.34
CA VAL A 118 13.43 28.51 2.14
C VAL A 118 12.22 27.59 2.27
N ARG A 119 11.03 28.12 1.97
CA ARG A 119 9.81 27.33 1.91
C ARG A 119 9.93 26.26 0.82
N PRO A 120 9.67 24.98 1.12
CA PRO A 120 9.78 23.92 0.11
C PRO A 120 8.78 24.11 -1.02
N GLU A 121 9.20 23.72 -2.22
CA GLU A 121 8.36 23.77 -3.41
C GLU A 121 7.25 22.72 -3.36
N LEU A 122 6.20 22.95 -4.17
CA LEU A 122 5.13 21.99 -4.35
C LEU A 122 5.70 20.65 -4.84
N GLY A 123 5.35 19.58 -4.15
CA GLY A 123 5.81 18.24 -4.47
C GLY A 123 7.16 17.85 -3.86
N GLN A 124 7.90 18.76 -3.22
CA GLN A 124 9.17 18.40 -2.57
C GLN A 124 8.95 17.49 -1.35
N LEU A 125 7.97 17.80 -0.51
CA LEU A 125 7.64 17.02 0.69
C LEU A 125 6.99 15.67 0.37
N SER A 126 6.38 15.51 -0.80
CA SER A 126 5.75 14.26 -1.23
C SER A 126 6.72 13.31 -1.95
N LYS A 127 7.97 13.72 -2.20
CA LYS A 127 8.97 12.84 -2.82
C LYS A 127 9.37 11.74 -1.84
N VAL A 128 9.40 10.50 -2.34
CA VAL A 128 9.92 9.36 -1.59
C VAL A 128 11.44 9.51 -1.46
N THR A 129 11.91 9.66 -0.22
CA THR A 129 13.34 9.79 0.08
C THR A 129 13.88 8.51 0.70
N LYS A 130 15.12 8.18 0.37
CA LYS A 130 15.85 7.07 1.00
C LYS A 130 16.53 7.58 2.26
N VAL A 131 16.23 6.98 3.40
CA VAL A 131 16.89 7.29 4.67
C VAL A 131 17.87 6.17 4.98
N LYS A 132 19.07 6.54 5.46
CA LYS A 132 20.06 5.57 5.92
C LYS A 132 19.85 5.35 7.41
N THR A 133 19.50 4.14 7.81
CA THR A 133 19.35 3.76 9.21
C THR A 133 20.46 2.79 9.61
N VAL A 134 20.89 2.87 10.87
CA VAL A 134 21.90 1.94 11.45
C VAL A 134 21.24 0.65 11.94
N ARG A 135 19.93 0.68 12.19
CA ARG A 135 19.17 -0.48 12.68
C ARG A 135 19.07 -1.58 11.61
N PRO A 136 19.09 -2.86 12.02
CA PRO A 136 18.83 -3.97 11.10
C PRO A 136 17.36 -3.95 10.65
N ILE A 137 17.09 -4.44 9.44
CA ILE A 137 15.73 -4.63 8.95
C ILE A 137 15.11 -5.85 9.68
N PRO A 138 13.90 -5.74 10.24
CA PRO A 138 13.25 -6.86 10.91
C PRO A 138 12.87 -7.96 9.91
N GLU A 139 13.27 -9.20 10.18
CA GLU A 139 13.01 -10.35 9.30
C GLU A 139 11.52 -10.78 9.32
N ASN A 140 10.86 -10.66 10.48
CA ASN A 140 9.45 -11.03 10.66
C ASN A 140 8.69 -10.00 11.51
N PRO A 141 8.27 -8.87 10.90
CA PRO A 141 7.61 -7.78 11.63
C PRO A 141 6.21 -8.13 12.13
N TYR A 142 5.57 -9.17 11.58
CA TYR A 142 4.23 -9.58 11.99
C TYR A 142 4.23 -10.70 13.03
N HIS A 143 5.40 -11.15 13.47
CA HIS A 143 5.55 -12.36 14.29
C HIS A 143 4.74 -13.54 13.73
N SER A 144 4.77 -13.69 12.40
CA SER A 144 4.02 -14.72 11.70
C SER A 144 4.62 -16.09 11.99
N GLN A 145 3.76 -17.10 12.12
CA GLN A 145 4.20 -18.48 12.25
C GLN A 145 4.77 -18.96 10.91
N MET A 146 5.60 -20.00 10.97
CA MET A 146 6.08 -20.67 9.76
C MET A 146 4.88 -21.10 8.91
N LYS A 147 4.93 -20.77 7.62
CA LYS A 147 3.88 -21.18 6.70
C LYS A 147 3.83 -22.72 6.66
N PRO A 148 2.63 -23.33 6.64
CA PRO A 148 2.51 -24.77 6.45
C PRO A 148 3.20 -25.19 5.14
N ALA A 149 3.73 -26.42 5.12
CA ALA A 149 4.29 -26.98 3.90
C ALA A 149 3.21 -27.03 2.80
N VAL A 150 3.58 -26.63 1.58
CA VAL A 150 2.69 -26.67 0.43
C VAL A 150 2.53 -28.11 -0.03
N ASN A 151 1.29 -28.53 -0.35
CA ASN A 151 1.06 -29.84 -0.94
C ASN A 151 1.80 -29.93 -2.28
N PRO A 152 2.47 -31.05 -2.59
CA PRO A 152 3.21 -31.19 -3.84
C PRO A 152 2.26 -31.01 -5.04
N PRO A 153 2.69 -30.30 -6.10
CA PRO A 153 1.90 -30.18 -7.32
C PRO A 153 1.73 -31.56 -7.97
N THR A 154 0.59 -31.77 -8.64
CA THR A 154 0.39 -32.96 -9.47
C THR A 154 1.23 -32.81 -10.74
N GLU A 155 2.37 -33.50 -10.77
CA GLU A 155 3.27 -33.54 -11.92
C GLU A 155 3.05 -34.84 -12.73
N GLY A 156 3.03 -34.71 -14.06
CA GLY A 156 2.92 -35.83 -15.01
C GLY A 156 1.70 -35.75 -15.93
N GLU A 157 1.77 -36.42 -17.08
CA GLU A 157 0.65 -36.50 -18.02
C GLU A 157 -0.55 -37.23 -17.40
N TYR A 158 -1.74 -36.66 -17.55
CA TYR A 158 -2.99 -37.30 -17.14
C TYR A 158 -3.24 -38.53 -18.01
N LYS A 159 -2.85 -39.70 -17.51
CA LYS A 159 -3.19 -40.98 -18.15
C LYS A 159 -4.68 -41.27 -17.96
N PRO A 160 -5.37 -41.83 -18.98
CA PRO A 160 -6.74 -42.27 -18.80
C PRO A 160 -6.83 -43.29 -17.66
N ALA A 161 -7.96 -43.28 -16.94
CA ALA A 161 -8.17 -44.21 -15.84
C ALA A 161 -8.05 -45.66 -16.34
N LYS A 162 -7.27 -46.50 -15.63
CA LYS A 162 -6.97 -47.90 -16.02
C LYS A 162 -8.23 -48.74 -16.30
N TYR A 163 -9.33 -48.45 -15.61
CA TYR A 163 -10.65 -49.06 -15.83
C TYR A 163 -11.67 -47.93 -15.77
N ALA A 164 -12.22 -47.53 -16.91
CA ALA A 164 -13.02 -46.32 -17.09
C ALA A 164 -13.94 -45.98 -15.90
N LYS A 165 -15.09 -46.64 -15.78
CA LYS A 165 -15.95 -46.58 -14.60
C LYS A 165 -15.79 -47.89 -13.86
N ARG A 166 -15.20 -47.88 -12.66
CA ARG A 166 -15.26 -49.01 -11.72
C ARG A 166 -16.63 -49.07 -11.04
N VAL A 167 -17.68 -49.07 -11.86
CA VAL A 167 -19.07 -49.28 -11.45
C VAL A 167 -19.45 -50.64 -11.99
N GLY A 168 -20.01 -51.51 -11.15
CA GLY A 168 -20.44 -52.85 -11.55
C GLY A 168 -21.32 -52.77 -12.81
N ARG A 169 -21.11 -53.70 -13.76
CA ARG A 169 -21.86 -53.73 -15.02
C ARG A 169 -23.37 -53.77 -14.69
N PRO A 170 -24.20 -52.83 -15.16
CA PRO A 170 -25.64 -52.98 -15.04
C PRO A 170 -26.03 -54.27 -15.78
N ARG A 171 -26.75 -55.15 -15.09
CA ARG A 171 -27.28 -56.40 -15.64
C ARG A 171 -28.17 -56.03 -16.84
N ALA A 172 -27.83 -56.48 -18.03
CA ALA A 172 -28.63 -56.21 -19.23
C ALA A 172 -30.05 -56.80 -19.03
N PRO A 173 -31.13 -56.06 -19.34
CA PRO A 173 -32.47 -56.65 -19.42
C PRO A 173 -32.50 -57.68 -20.56
N ALA A 174 -33.20 -58.79 -20.32
CA ALA A 174 -33.30 -59.92 -21.25
C ALA A 174 -33.90 -59.51 -22.61
N ALA A 175 -33.30 -60.01 -23.69
CA ALA A 175 -33.75 -59.78 -25.06
C ALA A 175 -35.10 -60.47 -25.32
N SER A 176 -36.07 -59.74 -25.87
CA SER A 176 -37.27 -60.27 -26.55
C SER A 176 -37.03 -60.32 -28.07
N PRO A 177 -37.65 -61.26 -28.81
CA PRO A 177 -37.15 -61.72 -30.10
C PRO A 177 -37.56 -60.84 -31.29
N SER A 178 -36.68 -60.81 -32.29
CA SER A 178 -36.78 -60.13 -33.59
C SER A 178 -37.81 -60.76 -34.54
N PRO A 179 -38.25 -60.03 -35.59
CA PRO A 179 -38.61 -60.67 -36.86
C PRO A 179 -37.70 -60.23 -38.03
N THR A 180 -37.08 -61.25 -38.62
CA THR A 180 -36.86 -61.56 -40.04
C THR A 180 -36.45 -60.47 -41.06
N LEU A 181 -35.21 -60.67 -41.52
CA LEU A 181 -34.53 -60.38 -42.79
C LEU A 181 -35.35 -60.25 -44.08
N GLY A 182 -34.92 -59.28 -44.90
CA GLY A 182 -34.80 -59.36 -46.37
C GLY A 182 -34.17 -58.05 -46.89
N ALA A 183 -33.45 -57.92 -48.00
CA ALA A 183 -32.79 -58.82 -48.92
C ALA A 183 -32.00 -57.93 -49.93
N VAL A 184 -30.68 -58.17 -50.08
CA VAL A 184 -29.80 -57.99 -51.28
C VAL A 184 -29.63 -56.56 -51.92
N PRO A 185 -28.81 -56.31 -52.98
CA PRO A 185 -27.52 -55.61 -52.88
C PRO A 185 -27.32 -54.40 -53.85
N SER A 186 -26.12 -53.79 -53.77
CA SER A 186 -25.36 -53.12 -54.87
C SER A 186 -25.95 -51.89 -55.57
N GLY A 187 -25.26 -50.74 -55.47
CA GLY A 187 -25.50 -49.60 -56.36
C GLY A 187 -24.55 -48.42 -56.15
N ARG A 188 -23.79 -48.11 -57.19
CA ARG A 188 -22.78 -47.04 -57.37
C ARG A 188 -23.41 -45.63 -57.42
N GLY A 189 -22.73 -44.60 -56.89
CA GLY A 189 -22.92 -43.21 -57.36
C GLY A 189 -22.68 -42.07 -56.35
N THR A 190 -21.49 -41.46 -56.45
CA THR A 190 -21.18 -40.00 -56.43
C THR A 190 -21.73 -39.05 -55.36
N GLY A 191 -20.82 -38.23 -54.78
CA GLY A 191 -21.18 -36.90 -54.28
C GLY A 191 -20.21 -36.27 -53.27
N LEU A 192 -19.28 -35.46 -53.79
CA LEU A 192 -18.65 -34.23 -53.26
C LEU A 192 -18.45 -34.02 -51.74
N GLY A 193 -17.25 -33.54 -51.38
CA GLY A 193 -17.09 -32.67 -50.21
C GLY A 193 -15.74 -32.73 -49.51
N SER A 194 -14.70 -32.19 -50.14
CA SER A 194 -13.36 -31.94 -49.59
C SER A 194 -13.33 -30.83 -48.53
N GLY A 195 -12.58 -31.03 -47.44
CA GLY A 195 -12.12 -29.97 -46.55
C GLY A 195 -11.31 -30.52 -45.36
N PRO A 196 -9.98 -30.28 -45.26
CA PRO A 196 -9.14 -30.78 -44.18
C PRO A 196 -8.94 -29.72 -43.08
N ALA A 197 -8.97 -30.13 -41.81
CA ALA A 197 -8.41 -29.34 -40.71
C ALA A 197 -7.04 -29.94 -40.33
N VAL A 198 -6.01 -29.40 -40.98
CA VAL A 198 -4.59 -29.39 -40.59
C VAL A 198 -4.51 -28.49 -39.34
N GLY A 199 -3.86 -28.80 -38.21
CA GLY A 199 -2.53 -29.39 -38.08
C GLY A 199 -1.47 -28.29 -38.03
N GLY A 200 -1.33 -27.62 -36.89
CA GLY A 200 -0.24 -26.69 -36.53
C GLY A 200 -0.47 -26.23 -35.09
N GLY A 201 0.41 -26.38 -34.11
CA GLY A 201 1.86 -26.34 -34.17
C GLY A 201 2.32 -24.99 -33.64
N TRP A 202 2.31 -24.80 -32.31
CA TRP A 202 2.98 -23.67 -31.67
C TRP A 202 3.69 -24.15 -30.39
N SER A 203 5.00 -24.29 -30.54
CA SER A 203 6.02 -24.36 -29.50
C SER A 203 6.02 -23.09 -28.65
N LEU A 204 6.08 -23.25 -27.33
CA LEU A 204 6.30 -22.15 -26.39
C LEU A 204 7.72 -22.30 -25.81
N SER A 205 8.69 -21.70 -26.48
CA SER A 205 10.01 -21.39 -25.92
C SER A 205 10.39 -19.98 -26.33
N ASP A 206 10.93 -19.25 -25.35
CA ASP A 206 11.54 -17.92 -25.39
C ASP A 206 10.59 -16.70 -25.36
N GLY A 207 10.84 -15.85 -24.36
CA GLY A 207 10.18 -14.56 -24.11
C GLY A 207 10.18 -14.26 -22.61
N TRP A 208 11.22 -13.63 -22.06
CA TRP A 208 11.23 -12.18 -21.84
C TRP A 208 9.87 -11.69 -21.34
N MET A 209 9.79 -11.41 -20.04
CA MET A 209 8.59 -10.85 -19.41
C MET A 209 8.71 -9.32 -19.48
N PRO A 210 7.85 -8.64 -20.28
CA PRO A 210 7.74 -7.19 -20.26
C PRO A 210 6.93 -6.74 -19.04
N ASP A 211 7.28 -5.56 -18.53
CA ASP A 211 6.54 -4.84 -17.49
C ASP A 211 5.04 -4.66 -17.87
N PRO A 212 4.10 -4.76 -16.91
CA PRO A 212 2.72 -4.42 -17.19
C PRO A 212 2.51 -2.89 -17.31
N PRO A 213 1.67 -2.46 -18.27
CA PRO A 213 1.44 -1.06 -18.59
C PRO A 213 0.56 -0.36 -17.55
N GLY A 214 0.77 0.96 -17.44
CA GLY A 214 0.04 1.83 -16.53
C GLY A 214 -1.48 1.72 -16.64
N SER A 215 -2.12 1.60 -15.48
CA SER A 215 -3.46 2.12 -15.24
C SER A 215 -3.30 3.34 -14.33
N GLY A 216 -3.64 4.50 -14.88
CA GLY A 216 -3.77 5.75 -14.14
C GLY A 216 -4.97 5.74 -13.18
N PRO A 217 -5.17 6.84 -12.45
CA PRO A 217 -5.75 6.85 -11.12
C PRO A 217 -7.28 6.97 -11.16
N GLN A 218 -7.99 5.98 -10.61
CA GLN A 218 -9.42 6.12 -10.35
C GLN A 218 -9.89 5.58 -8.99
N LEU A 219 -8.98 5.26 -8.06
CA LEU A 219 -9.33 4.79 -6.71
C LEU A 219 -8.71 5.62 -5.58
N LEU A 220 -8.45 6.91 -5.82
CA LEU A 220 -7.97 7.84 -4.79
C LEU A 220 -8.94 9.02 -4.55
N TRP A 221 -10.24 8.74 -4.53
CA TRP A 221 -11.27 9.73 -4.17
C TRP A 221 -12.29 9.23 -3.13
N LEU A 222 -12.05 8.09 -2.47
CA LEU A 222 -13.01 7.51 -1.49
C LEU A 222 -12.46 7.34 -0.07
N TRP A 223 -11.46 8.13 0.33
CA TRP A 223 -10.93 8.10 1.71
C TRP A 223 -10.90 9.47 2.39
N ILE A 224 -11.60 10.49 1.85
CA ILE A 224 -11.66 11.83 2.45
C ILE A 224 -12.89 12.03 3.35
N ASP A 225 -13.93 11.20 3.28
CA ASP A 225 -15.08 11.33 4.18
C ASP A 225 -15.29 10.06 5.01
N GLY A 226 -14.95 10.13 6.31
CA GLY A 226 -15.48 9.17 7.29
C GLY A 226 -14.48 8.60 8.29
N ALA A 227 -14.04 9.42 9.24
CA ALA A 227 -13.66 8.92 10.56
C ALA A 227 -13.92 10.02 11.61
N GLN A 228 -15.21 10.15 11.95
CA GLN A 228 -15.68 10.77 13.18
C GLN A 228 -15.23 9.89 14.35
N LEU A 229 -14.42 10.41 15.25
CA LEU A 229 -14.10 9.79 16.54
C LEU A 229 -14.92 10.49 17.63
N VAL A 230 -15.86 9.72 18.20
CA VAL A 230 -16.19 9.76 19.63
C VAL A 230 -15.19 8.86 20.34
#